data_AF-A0A2W4WDZ0-F1
#
_entry.id   AF-A0A2W4WDZ0-F1
#
_cell.length_a   1.000
_cell.length_b   1.000
_cell.length_c   1.000
_cell.angle_alpha   90.00
_cell.angle_beta   90.00
_cell.angle_gamma   90.00
#
_symmetry.space_group_name_H-M   'P 1'
#
loop_
_entity.id
_entity.type
_entity.pdbx_description
1 polymer ?
#
loop_
_entity_poly.entity_id
_entity_poly.type
_entity_poly.pdbx_seq_one_letter_code
_entity_poly.pdbx_strand_id
1 'polypeptide(L)'
;MILPGVVVGALFAFLISWNEFLLTFIVGSGRVFTLPMVLFTSLQGGNNGLTAAIAITSIVPALIFLLFSSRALQNDAAMGGLGDV
;
A
#
# COMPACT_ATOMS: atom_id res chain seq x y z
N MET A 1 -0.16 24.80 -7.93
CA MET A 1 -0.65 23.76 -7.01
C MET A 1 -0.37 22.39 -7.61
N ILE A 2 0.65 21.68 -7.14
CA ILE A 2 0.97 20.29 -7.56
C ILE A 2 0.72 19.26 -6.47
N LEU A 3 0.45 19.73 -5.24
CA LEU A 3 0.32 18.90 -4.04
C LEU A 3 -0.69 17.75 -4.17
N PRO A 4 -1.92 17.94 -4.70
CA PRO A 4 -2.85 16.82 -4.86
C PRO A 4 -2.33 15.76 -5.84
N GLY A 5 -1.64 16.17 -6.91
CA GLY A 5 -1.00 15.24 -7.85
C GLY A 5 0.13 14.43 -7.19
N VAL A 6 0.94 15.08 -6.35
CA VAL A 6 2.02 14.42 -5.60
C VAL A 6 1.47 13.42 -4.58
N VAL A 7 0.39 13.76 -3.86
CA VAL A 7 -0.24 12.86 -2.88
C VAL A 7 -0.80 11.61 -3.56
N VAL A 8 -1.50 11.77 -4.69
CA VAL A 8 -2.03 10.63 -5.46
C VAL A 8 -0.88 9.78 -6.03
N GLY A 9 0.16 10.40 -6.58
CA GLY A 9 1.34 9.70 -7.08
C GLY A 9 2.07 8.90 -5.99
N ALA A 10 2.24 9.49 -4.81
CA ALA A 10 2.84 8.83 -3.65
C ALA A 10 2.03 7.63 -3.17
N LEU A 11 0.69 7.73 -3.17
CA LEU A 11 -0.20 6.61 -2.83
C LEU A 11 -0.01 5.45 -3.80
N PHE A 12 -0.06 5.69 -5.12
CA PHE A 12 0.12 4.63 -6.10
C PHE A 12 1.53 4.01 -6.05
N ALA A 13 2.57 4.83 -5.92
CA ALA A 13 3.94 4.35 -5.79
C ALA A 13 4.10 3.45 -4.56
N PHE A 14 3.52 3.84 -3.42
CA PHE A 14 3.50 3.02 -2.20
C PHE A 14 2.76 1.71 -2.43
N LEU A 15 1.54 1.74 -2.98
CA LEU A 15 0.73 0.54 -3.20
C LEU A 15 1.42 -0.46 -4.14
N ILE A 16 2.03 0.02 -5.23
CA ILE A 16 2.77 -0.83 -6.17
C ILE A 16 3.99 -1.44 -5.47
N SER A 17 4.81 -0.63 -4.82
CA SER A 17 6.01 -1.12 -4.13
C SER A 17 5.69 -2.09 -2.99
N TRP A 18 4.58 -1.89 -2.30
CA TRP A 18 4.17 -2.70 -1.16
C TRP A 18 3.68 -4.10 -1.57
N ASN A 19 3.07 -4.21 -2.75
CA ASN A 19 2.52 -5.48 -3.26
C ASN A 19 3.51 -6.27 -4.14
N GLU A 20 4.73 -5.77 -4.32
CA GLU A 20 5.73 -6.42 -5.18
C GLU A 20 6.34 -7.68 -4.55
N PHE A 21 5.85 -8.83 -5.01
CA PHE A 21 6.38 -10.15 -4.66
C PHE A 21 7.53 -10.59 -5.58
N LEU A 22 7.37 -10.37 -6.89
CA LEU A 22 8.20 -11.03 -7.91
C LEU A 22 9.63 -10.49 -7.89
N LEU A 23 9.77 -9.17 -7.83
CA LEU A 23 11.08 -8.51 -7.74
C LEU A 23 11.82 -8.89 -6.45
N THR A 24 11.11 -8.91 -5.31
CA THR A 24 11.72 -9.23 -4.01
C THR A 24 12.11 -10.71 -3.91
N PHE A 25 11.37 -11.60 -4.55
CA PHE A 25 11.71 -13.01 -4.65
C PHE A 25 12.94 -13.27 -5.53
N ILE A 26 12.97 -12.71 -6.74
CA ILE A 26 14.08 -12.92 -7.70
C ILE A 26 15.38 -12.28 -7.18
N VAL A 27 15.31 -11.02 -6.74
CA VAL A 27 16.49 -10.25 -6.34
C VAL A 27 16.93 -10.58 -4.92
N GLY A 28 15.97 -10.80 -4.01
CA GLY A 28 16.25 -11.10 -2.61
C GLY A 28 16.73 -12.53 -2.34
N SER A 29 16.70 -13.42 -3.35
CA SER A 29 17.19 -14.81 -3.30
C SER A 29 16.72 -15.60 -2.06
N GLY A 30 15.52 -15.31 -1.54
CA GLY A 30 14.97 -15.90 -0.31
C GLY A 30 15.60 -15.44 1.02
N ARG A 31 16.47 -14.43 1.01
CA ARG A 31 17.02 -13.80 2.23
C ARG A 31 16.22 -12.61 2.72
N VAL A 32 15.53 -11.91 1.81
CA VAL A 32 14.69 -10.76 2.14
C VAL A 32 13.25 -11.22 2.28
N PHE A 33 12.77 -11.29 3.52
CA PHE A 33 11.40 -11.68 3.83
C PHE A 33 10.49 -10.46 3.86
N THR A 34 9.61 -10.35 2.87
CA THR A 34 8.55 -9.33 2.82
C THR A 34 7.19 -9.96 3.14
N LEU A 35 6.24 -9.16 3.61
CA LEU A 35 4.86 -9.64 3.86
C LEU A 35 4.23 -10.37 2.66
N PRO A 36 4.28 -9.84 1.42
CA PRO A 36 3.71 -10.55 0.27
C PRO A 36 4.41 -11.89 -0.02
N MET A 37 5.72 -12.00 0.24
CA MET A 37 6.44 -13.28 0.13
C MET A 37 5.97 -14.30 1.18
N VAL A 38 5.81 -13.88 2.42
CA VAL A 38 5.28 -14.75 3.50
C VAL A 38 3.86 -15.20 3.18
N LEU A 39 3.03 -14.30 2.63
CA LEU A 39 1.67 -14.65 2.19
C LEU A 39 1.68 -15.71 1.09
N PHE A 40 2.51 -15.53 0.05
CA PHE A 40 2.59 -16.45 -1.09
C PHE A 40 3.16 -17.82 -0.71
N THR A 41 4.14 -17.85 0.19
CA THR A 41 4.69 -19.11 0.71
C THR A 41 3.69 -19.81 1.65
N SER A 42 2.89 -19.07 2.41
CA SER A 42 1.86 -19.63 3.29
C SER A 42 0.69 -20.26 2.52
N LEU A 43 0.37 -19.73 1.34
CA LEU A 43 -0.60 -20.35 0.42
C LEU A 43 -0.21 -21.78 0.02
N GLN A 44 1.09 -22.05 -0.12
CA GLN A 44 1.60 -23.39 -0.45
C GLN A 44 1.60 -24.34 0.77
N GLY A 45 1.61 -23.80 1.99
CA GLY A 45 1.62 -24.57 3.24
C GLY A 45 0.25 -25.11 3.69
N GLY A 46 -0.84 -24.77 3.01
CA GLY A 46 -2.18 -25.34 3.25
C GLY A 46 -2.93 -24.82 4.49
N ASN A 47 -2.33 -23.97 5.32
CA ASN A 47 -3.01 -23.36 6.47
C ASN A 47 -3.74 -22.08 6.07
N ASN A 48 -5.00 -22.23 5.66
CA ASN A 48 -5.85 -21.12 5.23
C ASN A 48 -6.09 -20.07 6.32
N GLY A 49 -6.12 -20.47 7.60
CA GLY A 49 -6.30 -19.54 8.72
C GLY A 49 -5.11 -18.60 8.90
N LEU A 50 -3.90 -19.13 8.83
CA LEU A 50 -2.67 -18.33 8.87
C LEU A 50 -2.57 -17.41 7.64
N THR A 51 -2.85 -17.93 6.45
CA THR A 51 -2.86 -17.15 5.22
C THR A 51 -3.84 -15.99 5.29
N ALA A 52 -5.06 -16.20 5.81
CA ALA A 52 -6.05 -15.14 5.97
C ALA A 52 -5.58 -14.06 6.95
N ALA A 53 -4.96 -14.45 8.07
CA ALA A 53 -4.40 -13.50 9.03
C ALA A 53 -3.30 -12.62 8.39
N ILE A 54 -2.37 -13.24 7.65
CA ILE A 54 -1.29 -12.53 6.97
C ILE A 54 -1.86 -11.57 5.90
N ALA A 55 -2.89 -12.00 5.15
CA ALA A 55 -3.54 -11.16 4.15
C ALA A 55 -4.22 -9.93 4.77
N ILE A 56 -4.92 -10.10 5.90
CA ILE A 56 -5.54 -8.98 6.61
C ILE A 56 -4.45 -8.02 7.11
N THR A 57 -3.37 -8.55 7.71
CA THR A 57 -2.24 -7.72 8.16
C THR A 57 -1.57 -6.97 7.01
N SER A 58 -1.44 -7.56 5.81
CA SER A 58 -0.82 -6.88 4.67
C SER A 58 -1.66 -5.73 4.11
N ILE A 59 -2.99 -5.77 4.30
CA ILE A 59 -3.93 -4.72 3.87
C ILE A 59 -3.91 -3.51 4.83
N VAL A 60 -3.62 -3.71 6.12
CA VAL A 60 -3.65 -2.63 7.13
C VAL A 60 -2.80 -1.41 6.74
N PRO A 61 -1.52 -1.55 6.33
CA PRO A 61 -0.71 -0.40 5.93
C PRO A 61 -1.24 0.33 4.70
N ALA A 62 -1.79 -0.41 3.72
CA ALA A 62 -2.39 0.17 2.53
C ALA A 62 -3.62 1.03 2.89
N LEU A 63 -4.47 0.56 3.80
CA LEU A 63 -5.62 1.32 4.29
C LEU A 63 -5.19 2.58 5.07
N ILE A 64 -4.15 2.48 5.90
CA ILE A 64 -3.61 3.63 6.63
C ILE A 64 -3.13 4.70 5.62
N PHE A 65 -2.33 4.32 4.63
CA PHE A 65 -1.84 5.24 3.62
C PHE A 65 -2.96 5.86 2.78
N LEU A 66 -3.97 5.06 2.42
CA LEU A 66 -5.17 5.53 1.72
C LEU A 66 -5.92 6.59 2.53
N LEU A 67 -6.13 6.35 3.84
CA LEU A 67 -6.82 7.29 4.73
C LEU A 67 -6.06 8.60 4.87
N PHE A 68 -4.73 8.55 5.04
CA PHE A 68 -3.89 9.74 5.09
C PHE A 68 -3.96 10.53 3.78
N SER A 69 -3.85 9.85 2.64
CA SER A 69 -3.93 10.49 1.32
C SER A 69 -5.30 11.13 1.08
N SER A 70 -6.39 10.44 1.45
CA SER A 70 -7.75 10.96 1.33
C SER A 70 -7.96 12.22 2.19
N ARG A 71 -7.47 12.23 3.43
CA ARG A 71 -7.58 13.42 4.30
C ARG A 71 -6.75 14.59 3.80
N ALA A 72 -5.53 14.33 3.31
CA ALA A 72 -4.68 15.37 2.74
C ALA A 72 -5.36 16.04 1.53
N LEU A 73 -5.96 15.24 0.65
CA LEU A 73 -6.68 15.74 -0.53
C LEU A 73 -7.95 16.53 -0.18
N GLN A 74 -8.69 16.14 0.87
CA GLN A 74 -9.87 16.89 1.33
C GLN A 74 -9.50 18.29 1.86
N ASN A 75 -8.39 18.42 2.59
CA ASN A 75 -7.91 19.71 3.07
C ASN A 75 -7.49 20.65 1.91
N ASP A 76 -6.81 20.12 0.89
CA ASP A 76 -6.45 20.89 -0.30
C ASP A 76 -7.68 21.30 -1.12
N ALA A 77 -8.67 20.40 -1.28
CA ALA A 77 -9.91 20.70 -1.99
C ALA A 77 -10.76 21.77 -1.28
N ALA A 78 -10.81 21.76 0.05
CA ALA A 78 -11.51 22.78 0.85
C ALA A 78 -10.86 24.17 0.73
N MET A 79 -9.52 24.25 0.64
CA MET A 79 -8.81 25.51 0.44
C MET A 79 -8.91 26.03 -1.00
N GLY A 80 -9.00 25.14 -1.99
CA GLY A 80 -9.21 25.51 -3.40
C GLY A 80 -10.61 26.07 -3.69
N GLY A 81 -11.64 25.59 -2.97
CA GLY A 81 -13.04 26.03 -3.15
C GLY A 81 -13.37 27.41 -2.59
N LEU A 82 -12.53 27.99 -1.74
CA LEU A 82 -12.69 29.34 -1.20
C LEU A 82 -12.02 30.43 -2.05
N GLY A 83 -11.27 30.04 -3.08
CA GLY A 83 -10.49 30.94 -3.94
C GLY A 83 -11.21 31.46 -5.18
N ASP A 84 -12.50 31.19 -5.35
CA ASP A 84 -13.31 31.55 -6.54
C ASP A 84 -14.52 32.44 -6.19
N VAL A 85 -14.33 33.40 -5.28
CA VAL A 85 -15.27 34.52 -5.03
C VAL A 85 -14.57 35.86 -5.03
#